data_AF-A0A2R8B8I9-F1
#
_entry.id   AF-A0A2R8B8I9-F1
#
_cell.length_a   1.000
_cell.length_b   1.000
_cell.length_c   1.000
_cell.angle_alpha   90.00
_cell.angle_beta   90.00
_cell.angle_gamma   90.00
#
_symmetry.space_group_name_H-M   'P 1'
#
loop_
_entity.id
_entity.type
_entity.pdbx_description
1 polymer ?
#
loop_
_entity_poly.entity_id
_entity_poly.type
_entity_poly.pdbx_seq_one_letter_code
_entity_poly.pdbx_strand_id
1 'polypeptide(L)'
;MKNLEDLNALTQMKYQKEQQVLQVFLKREEKLRDDLAELRQQEEDGRSLGFDDANASKALGSDVLWAKWLSKARNALNYELAQVMVQKEAHLQRVRQAYGKVLVSDTLSASHKAQISSKRQKRNLENVLEHFKFRQI
;
A
#
# COMPACT_ATOMS: atom_id res chain seq x y z
N MET A 1 8.03 24.94 -19.20
CA MET A 1 8.60 23.58 -19.24
C MET A 1 8.81 23.02 -17.84
N LYS A 2 9.48 23.76 -16.93
CA LYS A 2 9.67 23.37 -15.51
C LYS A 2 8.39 22.90 -14.80
N ASN A 3 7.30 23.67 -14.90
CA ASN A 3 6.05 23.38 -14.18
C ASN A 3 5.42 21.99 -14.43
N LEU A 4 5.56 21.39 -15.62
CA LEU A 4 4.97 20.06 -15.91
C LEU A 4 5.86 18.93 -15.39
N GLU A 5 7.18 19.09 -15.46
CA GLU A 5 8.12 18.12 -14.89
C GLU A 5 8.10 18.19 -13.36
N ASP A 6 8.00 19.40 -12.79
CA ASP A 6 7.83 19.63 -11.35
C ASP A 6 6.51 19.04 -10.85
N LEU A 7 5.41 19.21 -11.61
CA LEU A 7 4.13 18.57 -11.28
C LEU A 7 4.23 17.04 -11.30
N ASN A 8 4.96 16.48 -12.27
CA ASN A 8 5.15 15.04 -12.37
C ASN A 8 5.98 14.47 -11.21
N ALA A 9 7.05 15.17 -10.84
CA ALA A 9 7.83 14.82 -9.67
C ALA A 9 6.98 14.87 -8.40
N LEU A 10 6.15 15.91 -8.24
CA LEU A 10 5.29 16.07 -7.08
C LEU A 10 4.21 14.98 -6.97
N THR A 11 3.55 14.62 -8.08
CA THR A 11 2.56 13.54 -8.10
C THR A 11 3.20 12.20 -7.76
N GLN A 12 4.39 11.93 -8.27
CA GLN A 12 5.16 10.72 -7.97
C GLN A 12 5.53 10.65 -6.48
N MET A 13 6.05 11.74 -5.91
CA MET A 13 6.38 11.81 -4.49
C MET A 13 5.14 11.59 -3.61
N LYS A 14 3.99 12.18 -4.00
CA LYS A 14 2.74 11.97 -3.28
C LYS A 14 2.29 10.51 -3.33
N TYR A 15 2.39 9.87 -4.49
CA TYR A 15 2.07 8.45 -4.64
C TYR A 15 2.96 7.57 -3.75
N GLN A 16 4.28 7.80 -3.75
CA GLN A 16 5.22 7.08 -2.89
C GLN A 16 4.90 7.25 -1.40
N LYS A 17 4.56 8.47 -0.98
CA LYS A 17 4.15 8.73 0.40
C LYS A 17 2.90 7.92 0.79
N GLU A 18 1.86 7.91 -0.04
CA GLU A 18 0.66 7.13 0.24
C GLU A 18 0.94 5.62 0.26
N GLN A 19 1.83 5.12 -0.60
CA GLN A 19 2.27 3.73 -0.56
C GLN A 19 2.97 3.38 0.76
N GLN A 20 3.88 4.23 1.24
CA GLN A 20 4.58 4.03 2.52
C GLN A 20 3.60 3.97 3.68
N VAL A 21 2.58 4.85 3.68
CA VAL A 21 1.52 4.82 4.69
C VAL A 21 0.73 3.51 4.62
N LEU A 22 0.35 3.05 3.43
CA LEU A 22 -0.35 1.77 3.26
C LEU A 22 0.49 0.58 3.79
N GLN A 23 1.80 0.60 3.58
CA GLN A 23 2.71 -0.44 4.07
C GLN A 23 2.71 -0.55 5.60
N VAL A 24 2.53 0.55 6.33
CA VAL A 24 2.39 0.51 7.79
C VAL A 24 1.17 -0.30 8.20
N PHE A 25 0.03 -0.14 7.51
CA PHE A 25 -1.19 -0.89 7.80
C PHE A 25 -1.07 -2.36 7.43
N LEU A 26 -0.42 -2.69 6.32
CA LEU A 26 -0.17 -4.08 5.92
C LEU A 26 0.67 -4.81 6.96
N LYS A 27 1.75 -4.19 7.45
CA LYS A 27 2.58 -4.76 8.53
C LYS A 27 1.83 -4.92 9.84
N ARG A 28 0.97 -3.95 10.20
CA ARG A 28 0.14 -4.03 11.40
C ARG A 28 -0.85 -5.19 11.29
N GLU A 29 -1.49 -5.36 10.14
CA GLU A 29 -2.41 -6.47 9.86
C GLU A 29 -1.71 -7.83 9.93
N GLU A 30 -0.55 -7.96 9.30
CA GLU A 30 0.27 -9.17 9.34
C GLU A 30 0.60 -9.55 10.78
N LYS A 31 1.13 -8.60 11.56
CA LYS A 31 1.42 -8.81 12.98
C LYS A 31 0.20 -9.28 13.77
N LEU A 32 -0.96 -8.65 13.59
CA LEU A 32 -2.17 -9.03 14.33
C LEU A 32 -2.66 -10.43 13.95
N ARG A 33 -2.47 -10.85 12.69
CA ARG A 33 -2.80 -12.20 12.25
C ARG A 33 -1.83 -13.23 12.83
N ASP A 34 -0.55 -12.89 12.93
CA ASP A 34 0.46 -13.73 13.57
C ASP A 34 0.17 -13.89 15.06
N ASP A 35 -0.11 -12.79 15.78
CA ASP A 35 -0.47 -12.80 17.20
C ASP A 35 -1.75 -13.65 17.43
N LEU A 36 -2.73 -13.60 16.51
CA LEU A 36 -3.93 -14.47 16.55
C LEU A 36 -3.62 -15.95 16.23
N ALA A 37 -2.65 -16.23 15.39
CA ALA A 37 -2.21 -17.58 15.09
C ALA A 37 -1.48 -18.19 16.29
N GLU A 38 -0.58 -17.44 16.92
CA GLU A 38 0.10 -17.84 18.15
C GLU A 38 -0.90 -18.13 19.28
N LEU A 39 -1.89 -17.25 19.46
CA LEU A 39 -2.94 -17.44 20.48
C LEU A 39 -3.77 -18.71 20.23
N ARG A 40 -3.98 -19.10 18.97
CA ARG A 40 -4.65 -20.36 18.63
C ARG A 40 -3.77 -21.57 18.92
N GLN A 41 -2.49 -21.50 18.60
CA GLN A 41 -1.54 -22.57 18.89
C GLN A 41 -1.46 -22.84 20.40
N GLN A 42 -1.35 -21.79 21.22
CA GLN A 42 -1.34 -21.92 22.67
C GLN A 42 -2.62 -22.57 23.23
N GLU A 43 -3.78 -22.29 22.61
CA GLU A 43 -5.04 -22.92 22.99
C GLU A 43 -5.06 -24.43 22.67
N GLU A 44 -4.54 -24.81 21.50
CA GLU A 44 -4.45 -26.21 21.07
C GLU A 44 -3.45 -27.00 21.93
N ASP A 45 -2.27 -26.45 22.17
CA ASP A 45 -1.24 -27.06 23.01
C ASP A 45 -1.73 -27.25 24.45
N GLY A 46 -2.38 -26.24 25.03
CA GLY A 46 -2.95 -26.30 26.38
C GLY A 46 -4.05 -27.36 26.52
N ARG A 47 -4.87 -27.56 25.49
CA ARG A 47 -5.88 -28.65 25.47
C ARG A 47 -5.25 -30.03 25.35
N SER A 48 -4.14 -30.17 24.64
CA SER A 48 -3.47 -31.47 24.45
C SER A 48 -2.82 -32.02 25.73
N LEU A 49 -2.38 -31.14 26.64
CA LEU A 49 -1.68 -31.48 27.89
C LEU A 49 -2.61 -31.84 29.07
N GLY A 50 -3.92 -31.58 28.95
CA GLY A 50 -4.90 -31.72 30.05
C GLY A 50 -5.49 -33.13 30.26
N PHE A 51 -5.00 -34.14 29.56
CA PHE A 51 -5.58 -35.50 29.53
C PHE A 51 -4.92 -36.49 30.53
N ASP A 52 -4.26 -36.01 31.60
CA ASP A 52 -3.77 -36.85 32.70
C ASP A 52 -4.67 -36.71 33.94
N ASP A 53 -5.38 -37.80 34.26
CA ASP A 53 -6.55 -37.94 35.16
C ASP A 53 -6.33 -37.50 36.64
N ALA A 54 -5.09 -37.24 37.07
CA ALA A 54 -4.77 -37.04 38.49
C ALA A 54 -5.04 -35.61 39.03
N ASN A 55 -5.22 -34.60 38.16
CA ASN A 55 -5.35 -33.18 38.56
C ASN A 55 -6.69 -32.52 38.17
N ALA A 56 -7.65 -33.28 37.63
CA ALA A 56 -8.87 -32.77 36.99
C ALA A 56 -9.73 -31.86 37.89
N SER A 57 -9.75 -32.07 39.21
CA SER A 57 -10.58 -31.30 40.14
C SER A 57 -9.98 -29.95 40.58
N LYS A 58 -8.66 -29.74 40.49
CA LYS A 58 -8.02 -28.41 40.65
C LYS A 58 -7.92 -27.63 39.32
N ALA A 59 -7.97 -28.34 38.19
CA ALA A 59 -7.89 -27.77 36.85
C ALA A 59 -9.13 -26.92 36.49
N LEU A 60 -10.33 -27.29 36.94
CA LEU A 60 -11.59 -26.65 36.52
C LEU A 60 -11.67 -25.13 36.80
N GLY A 61 -11.17 -24.65 37.94
CA GLY A 61 -11.18 -23.21 38.25
C GLY A 61 -10.10 -22.41 37.50
N SER A 62 -8.94 -23.02 37.28
CA SER A 62 -7.83 -22.43 36.53
C SER A 62 -8.14 -22.36 35.02
N ASP A 63 -8.81 -23.38 34.49
CA ASP A 63 -9.19 -23.48 33.08
C ASP A 63 -10.27 -22.43 32.71
N VAL A 64 -11.23 -22.17 33.59
CA VAL A 64 -12.25 -21.11 33.37
C VAL A 64 -11.62 -19.72 33.32
N LEU A 65 -10.65 -19.41 34.19
CA LEU A 65 -9.94 -18.13 34.16
C LEU A 65 -9.07 -17.98 32.92
N TRP A 66 -8.37 -19.05 32.51
CA TRP A 66 -7.56 -19.09 31.30
C TRP A 66 -8.42 -18.95 30.04
N ALA A 67 -9.52 -19.69 29.92
CA ALA A 67 -10.47 -19.57 28.82
C ALA A 67 -11.10 -18.17 28.72
N LYS A 68 -11.41 -17.54 29.87
CA LYS A 68 -11.91 -16.15 29.90
C LYS A 68 -10.85 -15.15 29.43
N TRP A 69 -9.60 -15.32 29.87
CA TRP A 69 -8.48 -14.50 29.39
C TRP A 69 -8.28 -14.67 27.88
N LEU A 70 -8.29 -15.90 27.39
CA LEU A 70 -8.13 -16.24 25.98
C LEU A 70 -9.23 -15.60 25.11
N SER A 71 -10.48 -15.72 25.52
CA SER A 71 -11.62 -15.09 24.86
C SER A 71 -11.47 -13.57 24.82
N LYS A 72 -11.06 -12.95 25.93
CA LYS A 72 -10.82 -11.50 25.99
C LYS A 72 -9.67 -11.06 25.08
N ALA A 73 -8.56 -11.79 25.08
CA ALA A 73 -7.40 -11.51 24.25
C ALA A 73 -7.74 -11.63 22.75
N ARG A 74 -8.42 -12.72 22.36
CA ARG A 74 -8.90 -12.93 20.99
C ARG A 74 -9.85 -11.81 20.53
N ASN A 75 -10.80 -11.43 21.37
CA ASN A 75 -11.74 -10.36 21.06
C ASN A 75 -11.03 -9.01 20.88
N ALA A 76 -10.05 -8.70 21.73
CA ALA A 76 -9.24 -7.49 21.59
C ALA A 76 -8.44 -7.46 20.28
N LEU A 77 -7.75 -8.56 19.94
CA LEU A 77 -6.99 -8.69 18.71
C LEU A 77 -7.88 -8.61 17.46
N ASN A 78 -9.04 -9.29 17.47
CA ASN A 78 -10.00 -9.22 16.36
C ASN A 78 -10.58 -7.82 16.17
N TYR A 79 -10.87 -7.12 17.27
CA TYR A 79 -11.33 -5.74 17.21
C TYR A 79 -10.28 -4.82 16.60
N GLU A 80 -9.02 -4.94 17.03
CA GLU A 80 -7.91 -4.17 16.47
C GLU A 80 -7.70 -4.51 14.98
N LEU A 81 -7.74 -5.79 14.62
CA LEU A 81 -7.64 -6.23 13.23
C LEU A 81 -8.74 -5.61 12.36
N ALA A 82 -9.99 -5.61 12.83
CA ALA A 82 -11.09 -4.97 12.13
C ALA A 82 -10.85 -3.47 11.92
N GLN A 83 -10.37 -2.75 12.95
CA GLN A 83 -10.03 -1.33 12.83
C GLN A 83 -8.92 -1.09 11.80
N VAL A 84 -7.86 -1.90 11.83
CA VAL A 84 -6.75 -1.81 10.87
C VAL A 84 -7.24 -2.08 9.45
N MET A 85 -8.10 -3.08 9.25
CA MET A 85 -8.67 -3.39 7.93
C MET A 85 -9.50 -2.22 7.38
N VAL A 86 -10.33 -1.58 8.21
CA VAL A 86 -11.10 -0.39 7.81
C VAL A 86 -10.18 0.77 7.42
N GLN A 87 -9.14 1.05 8.21
CA GLN A 87 -8.19 2.11 7.91
C GLN A 87 -7.38 1.79 6.64
N LYS A 88 -6.95 0.54 6.48
CA LYS A 88 -6.23 0.06 5.29
C LYS A 88 -7.03 0.30 4.01
N GLU A 89 -8.34 0.01 4.01
CA GLU A 89 -9.19 0.24 2.84
C GLU A 89 -9.24 1.72 2.46
N ALA A 90 -9.38 2.62 3.45
CA ALA A 90 -9.35 4.06 3.19
C ALA A 90 -8.01 4.51 2.58
N HIS A 91 -6.89 3.97 3.04
CA HIS A 91 -5.57 4.27 2.48
C HIS A 91 -5.35 3.65 1.10
N LEU A 92 -5.88 2.46 0.84
CA LEU A 92 -5.83 1.83 -0.47
C LEU A 92 -6.52 2.69 -1.53
N GLN A 93 -7.67 3.29 -1.20
CA GLN A 93 -8.35 4.22 -2.09
C GLN A 93 -7.51 5.47 -2.38
N ARG A 94 -6.79 6.01 -1.39
CA ARG A 94 -5.87 7.16 -1.59
C ARG A 94 -4.70 6.81 -2.50
N VAL A 95 -4.10 5.62 -2.32
CA VAL A 95 -3.04 5.11 -3.19
C VAL A 95 -3.53 5.00 -4.63
N ARG A 96 -4.73 4.44 -4.86
CA ARG A 96 -5.34 4.34 -6.20
C ARG A 96 -5.54 5.72 -6.84
N GLN A 97 -6.06 6.68 -6.09
CA GLN A 97 -6.24 8.05 -6.59
C GLN A 97 -4.91 8.74 -6.90
N ALA A 98 -3.89 8.58 -6.05
CA ALA A 98 -2.57 9.14 -6.28
C ALA A 98 -1.91 8.52 -7.53
N TYR A 99 -2.05 7.20 -7.71
CA TYR A 99 -1.57 6.50 -8.90
C TYR A 99 -2.24 6.98 -10.19
N GLY A 100 -3.57 7.17 -10.16
CA GLY A 100 -4.27 7.74 -11.31
C GLY A 100 -3.74 9.13 -11.70
N LYS A 101 -3.37 9.96 -10.73
CA LYS A 101 -2.75 11.27 -10.99
C LYS A 101 -1.36 11.15 -11.59
N VAL A 102 -0.56 10.17 -11.16
CA VAL A 102 0.74 9.86 -11.77
C VAL A 102 0.54 9.49 -13.24
N LEU A 103 -0.38 8.57 -13.55
CA LEU A 103 -0.64 8.13 -14.93
C LEU A 103 -1.04 9.29 -15.85
N VAL A 104 -1.91 10.19 -15.38
CA VAL A 104 -2.33 11.38 -16.14
C VAL A 104 -1.16 12.35 -16.31
N SER A 105 -0.36 12.54 -15.27
CA SER A 105 0.78 13.45 -15.31
C SER A 105 1.89 12.95 -16.26
N ASP A 106 2.18 11.65 -16.24
CA ASP A 106 3.13 11.01 -17.16
C ASP A 106 2.69 11.11 -18.61
N THR A 107 1.41 10.81 -18.89
CA THR A 107 0.85 10.91 -20.25
C THR A 107 0.86 12.35 -20.78
N LEU A 108 0.54 13.33 -19.92
CA LEU A 108 0.60 14.75 -20.30
C LEU A 108 2.04 15.21 -20.55
N SER A 109 2.98 14.82 -19.70
CA SER A 109 4.41 15.12 -19.86
C SER A 109 4.97 14.54 -21.15
N ALA A 110 4.66 13.28 -21.45
CA ALA A 110 5.05 12.61 -22.69
C ALA A 110 4.45 13.29 -23.94
N SER A 111 3.16 13.60 -23.92
CA SER A 111 2.47 14.28 -25.02
C SER A 111 3.06 15.67 -25.29
N HIS A 112 3.36 16.41 -24.23
CA HIS A 112 3.98 17.73 -24.34
C HIS A 112 5.41 17.65 -24.91
N LYS A 113 6.21 16.66 -24.49
CA LYS A 113 7.54 16.40 -25.06
C LYS A 113 7.45 16.07 -26.56
N ALA A 114 6.50 15.23 -26.97
CA ALA A 114 6.25 14.89 -28.37
C ALA A 114 5.82 16.10 -29.22
N GLN A 115 4.98 16.99 -28.67
CA GLN A 115 4.61 18.23 -29.36
C GLN A 115 5.81 19.16 -29.58
N ILE A 116 6.69 19.29 -28.57
CA ILE A 116 7.89 20.11 -28.69
C ILE A 116 8.84 19.53 -29.75
N SER A 117 9.09 18.22 -29.72
CA SER A 117 9.98 17.57 -30.70
C SER A 117 9.43 17.69 -32.12
N SER A 118 8.12 17.50 -32.31
CA SER A 118 7.47 17.69 -33.61
C SER A 118 7.58 19.13 -34.12
N LYS A 119 7.35 20.13 -33.26
CA LYS A 119 7.52 21.55 -33.62
C LYS A 119 8.98 21.87 -33.99
N ARG A 120 9.96 21.32 -33.25
CA ARG A 120 11.38 21.49 -33.57
C ARG A 120 11.74 20.84 -34.91
N GLN A 121 11.23 19.64 -35.18
CA GLN A 121 11.49 18.93 -36.43
C GLN A 121 10.92 19.67 -37.64
N LYS A 122 9.68 20.17 -37.55
CA LYS A 122 9.09 21.02 -38.61
C LYS A 122 9.93 22.27 -38.89
N ARG A 123 10.31 22.99 -37.83
CA ARG A 123 11.09 24.21 -37.93
C ARG A 123 12.49 23.96 -38.52
N ASN A 124 13.11 22.82 -38.19
CA ASN A 124 14.37 22.42 -38.80
C ASN A 124 14.21 22.10 -40.29
N LEU A 125 13.14 21.41 -40.69
CA LEU A 125 12.85 21.12 -42.11
C LEU A 125 12.60 22.41 -42.90
N GLU A 126 11.82 23.35 -42.36
CA GLU A 126 11.60 24.67 -42.97
C GLU A 126 12.93 25.41 -43.18
N ASN A 127 13.77 25.47 -42.16
CA ASN A 127 15.10 26.11 -42.26
C ASN A 127 15.98 25.44 -43.33
N VAL A 128 15.94 24.11 -43.44
CA VAL A 128 16.70 23.36 -44.45
C VAL A 128 16.18 23.67 -45.86
N LEU A 129 14.86 23.67 -46.06
CA LEU A 129 14.24 24.00 -47.34
C LEU A 129 14.57 25.43 -47.79
N GLU A 130 14.50 26.40 -46.88
CA GLU A 130 14.91 27.78 -47.16
C GLU A 130 16.38 27.85 -47.56
N HIS A 131 17.26 27.13 -46.85
CA HIS A 131 18.67 27.10 -47.18
C HIS A 131 18.96 26.47 -48.57
N PHE A 132 18.15 25.50 -49.00
CA PHE A 132 18.25 24.93 -50.36
C PHE A 132 17.72 25.89 -51.45
N LYS A 133 16.64 26.64 -51.18
CA LYS A 133 16.12 27.66 -52.13
C LYS A 133 17.15 28.75 -52.40
N PHE A 134 17.86 29.21 -51.36
CA PHE A 134 18.90 30.24 -51.51
C PHE A 134 20.15 29.78 -52.26
N ARG A 135 20.33 28.47 -52.51
CA ARG A 135 21.51 27.91 -53.18
C ARG A 135 21.28 27.63 -54.69
N GLN A 136 20.05 27.77 -55.19
CA GLN A 136 19.69 27.56 -56.60
C GLN A 136 19.54 28.86 -57.41
N ILE A 137 19.87 30.02 -56.84
CA ILE A 137 19.97 31.32 -57.52
C ILE A 137 21.45 31.72 -57.54
#